data_AF-A0A841BZ39-F1
#
_entry.id   AF-A0A841BZ39-F1
#
_cell.length_a   1.000
_cell.length_b   1.000
_cell.length_c   1.000
_cell.angle_alpha   90.00
_cell.angle_beta   90.00
_cell.angle_gamma   90.00
#
_symmetry.space_group_name_H-M   'P 1'
#
loop_
_entity.id
_entity.type
_entity.pdbx_description
1 polymer ?
#
loop_
_entity_poly.entity_id
_entity_poly.type
_entity_poly.pdbx_seq_one_letter_code
_entity_poly.pdbx_strand_id
1 'polypeptide(L)'
;MPMTDNTNRYSAPVPVGDVVPGIPPVPITVWPVPAPRKGDTMSNQMGVRLVHNLTHPGELIIDLVDGPQLARAVIAASRRSHLQAARQTGWGREPARLIVTGWPVDSPASAVEFFGRCRDALLPGGCVAVLLGHDVTAPVDVIIAAKEAGLNYLQHIVAADQPPRPRMQTLLDIHTDVLIMTLSAAGSGGGR
;
A
#
# COMPACT_ATOMS: atom_id res chain seq x y z
N MET A 1 27.49 -8.03 -51.69
CA MET A 1 28.28 -7.62 -50.52
C MET A 1 27.39 -6.84 -49.56
N PRO A 2 27.58 -7.00 -48.24
CA PRO A 2 26.51 -6.83 -47.26
C PRO A 2 26.35 -5.41 -46.70
N MET A 3 25.13 -5.22 -46.19
CA MET A 3 24.52 -4.16 -45.38
C MET A 3 25.40 -3.60 -44.25
N THR A 4 25.32 -2.28 -44.01
CA THR A 4 25.46 -1.72 -42.65
C THR A 4 24.38 -0.66 -42.42
N ASP A 5 23.24 -1.14 -41.92
CA ASP A 5 22.20 -0.33 -41.30
C ASP A 5 22.70 0.09 -39.91
N ASN A 6 23.03 1.38 -39.75
CA ASN A 6 23.60 1.91 -38.52
C ASN A 6 22.48 2.34 -37.55
N THR A 7 21.68 1.37 -37.09
CA THR A 7 20.73 1.60 -36.00
C THR A 7 21.47 1.65 -34.66
N ASN A 8 21.88 2.86 -34.28
CA ASN A 8 22.36 3.18 -32.93
C ASN A 8 21.18 3.11 -31.95
N ARG A 9 20.77 1.89 -31.59
CA ARG A 9 19.83 1.64 -30.50
C ARG A 9 20.59 1.91 -29.21
N TYR A 10 20.34 3.06 -28.60
CA TYR A 10 20.70 3.29 -27.20
C TYR A 10 19.96 2.24 -26.36
N SER A 11 20.63 1.14 -26.05
CA SER A 11 20.14 0.18 -25.07
C SER A 11 19.98 0.91 -23.74
N ALA A 12 18.81 0.76 -23.13
CA ALA A 12 18.58 1.26 -21.79
C ALA A 12 19.61 0.64 -20.83
N PRO A 13 20.14 1.40 -19.85
CA PRO A 13 21.03 0.85 -18.84
C PRO A 13 20.37 -0.33 -18.12
N VAL A 14 21.14 -1.40 -17.91
CA VAL A 14 20.68 -2.55 -17.11
C VAL A 14 20.46 -2.05 -15.67
N PRO A 15 19.27 -2.23 -15.08
CA PRO A 15 19.05 -1.87 -13.69
C PRO A 15 19.99 -2.69 -12.79
N VAL A 16 20.86 -2.01 -12.05
CA VAL A 16 21.61 -2.61 -10.94
C VAL A 16 20.74 -2.43 -9.70
N GLY A 17 19.81 -3.36 -9.49
CA GLY A 17 19.07 -3.50 -8.25
C GLY A 17 19.33 -4.89 -7.71
N ASP A 18 19.70 -5.00 -6.43
CA ASP A 18 19.82 -6.29 -5.76
C ASP A 18 18.45 -6.99 -5.76
N VAL A 19 18.39 -8.14 -6.43
CA VAL A 19 17.18 -8.97 -6.51
C VAL A 19 17.03 -9.69 -5.17
N VAL A 20 16.11 -9.22 -4.33
CA VAL A 20 15.67 -9.96 -3.14
C VAL A 20 14.71 -11.08 -3.59
N PRO A 21 14.99 -12.36 -3.33
CA PRO A 21 14.15 -13.46 -3.80
C PRO A 21 12.80 -13.51 -3.07
N GLY A 22 11.72 -13.18 -3.78
CA GLY A 22 10.37 -13.63 -3.49
C GLY A 22 9.81 -14.31 -4.74
N ILE A 23 9.13 -15.45 -4.60
CA ILE A 23 8.46 -16.12 -5.71
C ILE A 23 7.04 -15.54 -5.85
N PRO A 24 6.63 -14.97 -7.00
CA PRO A 24 7.36 -13.96 -7.79
C PRO A 24 7.58 -12.66 -6.99
N PRO A 25 8.53 -11.79 -7.38
CA PRO A 25 8.83 -10.59 -6.61
C PRO A 25 7.61 -9.66 -6.61
N VAL A 26 7.13 -9.32 -5.42
CA VAL A 26 6.03 -8.36 -5.29
C VAL A 26 6.52 -7.00 -5.79
N PRO A 27 5.77 -6.31 -6.68
CA PRO A 27 6.21 -5.04 -7.22
C PRO A 27 6.48 -4.02 -6.12
N ILE A 28 7.69 -3.44 -6.12
CA ILE A 28 8.04 -2.30 -5.29
C ILE A 28 7.86 -1.03 -6.12
N THR A 29 7.07 -0.08 -5.61
CA THR A 29 6.81 1.21 -6.28
C THR A 29 7.23 2.35 -5.37
N VAL A 30 8.03 3.28 -5.89
CA VAL A 30 8.47 4.45 -5.13
C VAL A 30 7.50 5.61 -5.32
N TRP A 31 7.03 6.20 -4.22
CA TRP A 31 6.14 7.35 -4.20
C TRP A 31 6.88 8.57 -3.66
N PRO A 32 7.20 9.58 -4.50
CA PRO A 32 7.78 10.83 -4.02
C PRO A 32 6.70 11.67 -3.36
N VAL A 33 6.59 11.59 -2.04
CA VAL A 33 5.63 12.34 -1.23
C VAL A 33 6.32 12.81 0.05
N PRO A 34 5.93 13.95 0.64
CA PRO A 34 6.53 14.39 1.88
C PRO A 34 6.32 13.40 3.03
N ALA A 35 7.27 13.36 3.95
CA ALA A 35 7.12 12.67 5.23
C ALA A 35 5.87 13.14 6.03
N PRO A 36 5.24 12.26 6.83
CA PRO A 36 4.17 12.65 7.74
C PRO A 36 4.69 13.62 8.81
N ARG A 37 3.80 14.48 9.34
CA ARG A 37 4.16 15.29 10.51
C ARG A 37 4.17 14.40 11.75
N LYS A 38 4.86 14.84 12.81
CA LYS A 38 4.91 14.12 14.08
C LYS A 38 3.48 13.86 14.60
N GLY A 39 3.15 12.58 14.82
CA GLY A 39 1.85 12.13 15.31
C GLY A 39 0.81 11.82 14.21
N ASP A 40 1.09 12.14 12.95
CA ASP A 40 0.26 11.72 11.81
C ASP A 40 0.77 10.38 11.27
N THR A 41 -0.14 9.52 10.78
CA THR A 41 0.26 8.27 10.10
C THR A 41 0.76 8.52 8.68
N MET A 42 0.27 9.58 8.01
CA MET A 42 0.61 9.86 6.60
C MET A 42 0.62 11.35 6.26
N SER A 43 1.21 11.71 5.12
CA SER A 43 1.07 13.04 4.54
C SER A 43 -0.20 13.16 3.69
N ASN A 44 -0.65 14.39 3.42
CA ASN A 44 -1.82 14.62 2.56
C ASN A 44 -1.64 14.00 1.16
N GLN A 45 -0.43 14.07 0.60
CA GLN A 45 -0.14 13.52 -0.72
C GLN A 45 -0.20 11.99 -0.73
N MET A 46 0.24 11.34 0.35
CA MET A 46 0.07 9.90 0.52
C MET A 46 -1.41 9.52 0.52
N GLY A 47 -2.24 10.18 1.33
CA GLY A 47 -3.69 9.91 1.40
C GLY A 47 -4.38 10.08 0.04
N VAL A 48 -4.09 11.17 -0.67
CA VAL A 48 -4.61 11.40 -2.03
C VAL A 48 -4.21 10.25 -2.97
N ARG A 49 -2.94 9.85 -2.98
CA ARG A 49 -2.49 8.77 -3.86
C ARG A 49 -3.11 7.42 -3.51
N LEU A 50 -3.25 7.07 -2.24
CA LEU A 50 -3.92 5.83 -1.83
C LEU A 50 -5.37 5.79 -2.34
N VAL A 51 -6.13 6.86 -2.08
CA VAL A 51 -7.52 6.95 -2.52
C VAL A 51 -7.65 6.86 -4.03
N HIS A 52 -6.84 7.63 -4.79
CA HIS A 52 -6.95 7.65 -6.25
C HIS A 52 -6.48 6.37 -6.94
N ASN A 53 -5.47 5.68 -6.41
CA ASN A 53 -4.93 4.48 -7.06
C ASN A 53 -5.68 3.20 -6.68
N LEU A 54 -6.37 3.16 -5.54
CA LEU A 54 -6.96 1.93 -4.99
C LEU A 54 -8.49 1.94 -4.96
N THR A 55 -9.14 3.06 -5.30
CA THR A 55 -10.60 3.18 -5.25
C THR A 55 -11.20 4.01 -6.40
N HIS A 56 -12.49 3.84 -6.65
CA HIS A 56 -13.35 4.55 -7.59
C HIS A 56 -14.43 5.39 -6.88
N PRO A 57 -15.03 6.38 -7.56
CA PRO A 57 -16.09 7.21 -6.98
C PRO A 57 -17.22 6.38 -6.37
N GLY A 58 -17.69 6.79 -5.18
CA GLY A 58 -18.75 6.08 -4.45
C GLY A 58 -18.33 4.81 -3.70
N GLU A 59 -17.11 4.31 -3.89
CA GLU A 59 -16.61 3.18 -3.09
C GLU A 59 -16.36 3.59 -1.62
N LEU A 60 -16.51 2.60 -0.72
CA LEU A 60 -16.36 2.78 0.72
C LEU A 60 -14.91 2.59 1.16
N ILE A 61 -14.43 3.52 1.98
CA ILE A 61 -13.12 3.49 2.62
C ILE A 61 -13.28 3.44 4.14
N ILE A 62 -12.59 2.52 4.82
CA ILE A 62 -12.50 2.50 6.28
C ILE A 62 -11.18 3.16 6.67
N ASP A 63 -11.28 4.26 7.42
CA ASP A 63 -10.15 5.05 7.89
C ASP A 63 -9.83 4.68 9.35
N LEU A 64 -8.67 4.03 9.56
CA LEU A 64 -8.15 3.65 10.88
C LEU A 64 -6.82 4.36 11.21
N VAL A 65 -6.46 5.41 10.45
CA VAL A 65 -5.19 6.11 10.64
C VAL A 65 -5.32 7.30 11.58
N ASP A 66 -4.20 7.72 12.16
CA ASP A 66 -4.12 8.97 12.91
C ASP A 66 -3.89 10.15 11.96
N GLY A 67 -4.71 11.19 12.14
CA GLY A 67 -4.62 12.45 11.42
C GLY A 67 -5.71 12.65 10.35
N PRO A 68 -5.91 13.89 9.87
CA PRO A 68 -7.01 14.25 8.96
C PRO A 68 -6.76 13.95 7.47
N GLN A 69 -5.61 13.39 7.12
CA GLN A 69 -5.11 13.35 5.74
C GLN A 69 -5.95 12.45 4.84
N LEU A 70 -6.31 11.25 5.32
CA LEU A 70 -7.14 10.33 4.56
C LEU A 70 -8.57 10.83 4.43
N ALA A 71 -9.20 11.27 5.53
CA ALA A 71 -10.51 11.91 5.49
C ALA A 71 -10.60 13.06 4.47
N ARG A 72 -9.57 13.93 4.38
CA ARG A 72 -9.50 14.99 3.36
C ARG A 72 -9.45 14.43 1.94
N ALA A 73 -8.66 13.38 1.71
CA ALA A 73 -8.55 12.74 0.40
C ALA A 73 -9.87 12.06 -0.01
N VAL A 74 -10.55 11.39 0.91
CA VAL A 74 -11.89 10.79 0.70
C VAL A 74 -12.88 11.84 0.23
N ILE A 75 -12.97 12.97 0.95
CA ILE A 75 -13.90 14.07 0.63
C ILE A 75 -13.55 14.66 -0.74
N ALA A 76 -12.28 14.98 -0.98
CA ALA A 76 -11.83 15.56 -2.23
C ALA A 76 -12.10 14.65 -3.44
N ALA A 77 -12.01 13.33 -3.25
CA ALA A 77 -12.27 12.34 -4.29
C ALA A 77 -13.74 11.89 -4.35
N SER A 78 -14.66 12.44 -3.55
CA SER A 78 -16.06 12.00 -3.51
C SER A 78 -16.21 10.48 -3.25
N ARG A 79 -15.47 9.98 -2.26
CA ARG A 79 -15.60 8.61 -1.74
C ARG A 79 -16.54 8.58 -0.54
N ARG A 80 -17.04 7.40 -0.18
CA ARG A 80 -17.74 7.18 1.08
C ARG A 80 -16.73 6.75 2.14
N SER A 81 -16.93 7.15 3.39
CA SER A 81 -16.06 6.71 4.48
C SER A 81 -16.81 6.42 5.77
N HIS A 82 -16.37 5.36 6.45
CA HIS A 82 -16.61 5.22 7.88
C HIS A 82 -15.40 5.82 8.61
N LEU A 83 -15.61 7.00 9.19
CA LEU A 83 -14.62 7.64 10.06
C LEU A 83 -14.77 7.03 11.45
N GLN A 84 -13.79 6.23 11.90
CA GLN A 84 -13.77 5.75 13.27
C GLN A 84 -12.49 6.21 13.96
N ALA A 85 -12.64 7.02 15.00
CA ALA A 85 -11.59 7.17 16.00
C ALA A 85 -11.27 5.76 16.52
N ALA A 86 -9.98 5.40 16.46
CA ALA A 86 -9.40 4.06 16.36
C ALA A 86 -9.80 2.97 17.38
N ARG A 87 -10.88 3.08 18.18
CA ARG A 87 -11.05 2.18 19.33
C ARG A 87 -12.43 1.63 19.66
N GLN A 88 -13.55 2.05 19.10
CA GLN A 88 -14.85 1.56 19.63
C GLN A 88 -15.90 1.23 18.56
N THR A 89 -16.15 -0.08 18.45
CA THR A 89 -17.37 -0.74 17.94
C THR A 89 -17.71 -0.61 16.45
N GLY A 90 -17.28 -1.62 15.68
CA GLY A 90 -17.91 -2.09 14.44
C GLY A 90 -17.68 -1.23 13.21
N TRP A 91 -16.93 -1.71 12.23
CA TRP A 91 -16.53 -1.00 10.99
C TRP A 91 -17.69 -0.72 10.01
N GLY A 92 -18.92 -0.66 10.50
CA GLY A 92 -20.14 -0.78 9.72
C GLY A 92 -20.40 -2.21 9.27
N ARG A 93 -21.58 -2.46 8.69
CA ARG A 93 -21.92 -3.74 8.06
C ARG A 93 -21.63 -3.77 6.56
N GLU A 94 -21.33 -2.61 5.99
CA GLU A 94 -21.11 -2.48 4.55
C GLU A 94 -19.65 -2.83 4.21
N PRO A 95 -19.41 -3.68 3.21
CA PRO A 95 -18.07 -4.06 2.83
C PRO A 95 -17.34 -2.90 2.12
N ALA A 96 -16.08 -2.71 2.49
CA ALA A 96 -15.23 -1.65 1.97
C ALA A 96 -14.40 -2.09 0.75
N ARG A 97 -14.03 -1.12 -0.09
CA ARG A 97 -13.01 -1.34 -1.11
C ARG A 97 -11.61 -1.23 -0.51
N LEU A 98 -11.40 -0.27 0.38
CA LEU A 98 -10.10 0.04 0.95
C LEU A 98 -10.21 0.22 2.46
N ILE A 99 -9.34 -0.46 3.19
CA ILE A 99 -9.10 -0.21 4.62
C ILE A 99 -7.70 0.37 4.72
N VAL A 100 -7.54 1.50 5.42
CA VAL A 100 -6.22 2.12 5.62
C VAL A 100 -5.92 2.18 7.11
N THR A 101 -4.75 1.69 7.49
CA THR A 101 -4.36 1.56 8.90
C THR A 101 -2.88 1.85 9.06
N GLY A 102 -2.51 2.38 10.24
CA GLY A 102 -1.13 2.26 10.70
C GLY A 102 -0.83 0.83 11.14
N TRP A 103 0.41 0.56 11.51
CA TRP A 103 0.80 -0.65 12.22
C TRP A 103 1.05 -0.38 13.70
N PRO A 104 0.08 -0.73 14.55
CA PRO A 104 0.36 -0.90 15.96
C PRO A 104 -0.39 -2.12 16.47
N VAL A 105 0.24 -3.30 16.39
CA VAL A 105 -0.30 -4.49 17.03
C VAL A 105 0.70 -5.01 18.05
N ASP A 106 0.28 -5.05 19.32
CA ASP A 106 1.13 -5.41 20.46
C ASP A 106 1.57 -6.90 20.47
N SER A 107 0.99 -7.73 19.60
CA SER A 107 1.26 -9.18 19.51
C SER A 107 0.94 -9.76 18.12
N PRO A 108 1.64 -10.79 17.63
CA PRO A 108 1.31 -11.49 16.38
C PRO A 108 -0.11 -12.07 16.35
N ALA A 109 -0.58 -12.64 17.46
CA ALA A 109 -1.91 -13.26 17.52
C ALA A 109 -3.03 -12.23 17.31
N SER A 110 -2.89 -11.03 17.88
CA SER A 110 -3.81 -9.93 17.64
C SER A 110 -3.68 -9.35 16.23
N ALA A 111 -2.54 -9.53 15.55
CA ALA A 111 -2.34 -9.06 14.19
C ALA A 111 -3.09 -9.93 13.18
N VAL A 112 -3.05 -11.26 13.37
CA VAL A 112 -3.84 -12.20 12.56
C VAL A 112 -5.33 -11.95 12.76
N GLU A 113 -5.79 -11.75 13.99
CA GLU A 113 -7.21 -11.43 14.27
C GLU A 113 -7.61 -10.08 13.64
N PHE A 114 -6.75 -9.08 13.69
CA PHE A 114 -6.97 -7.80 13.03
C PHE A 114 -7.12 -7.97 11.51
N PHE A 115 -6.23 -8.72 10.86
CA PHE A 115 -6.37 -8.99 9.42
C PHE A 115 -7.56 -9.89 9.09
N GLY A 116 -7.98 -10.78 9.99
CA GLY A 116 -9.22 -11.54 9.85
C GLY A 116 -10.42 -10.61 9.78
N ARG A 117 -10.49 -9.62 10.67
CA ARG A 117 -11.53 -8.56 10.61
C ARG A 117 -11.42 -7.76 9.31
N CYS A 118 -10.21 -7.38 8.88
CA CYS A 118 -9.95 -6.71 7.60
C CYS A 118 -10.57 -7.49 6.44
N ARG A 119 -10.24 -8.77 6.35
CA ARG A 119 -10.75 -9.67 5.31
C ARG A 119 -12.28 -9.71 5.30
N ASP A 120 -12.90 -9.87 6.46
CA ASP A 120 -14.35 -10.03 6.56
C ASP A 120 -15.12 -8.73 6.23
N ALA A 121 -14.44 -7.58 6.29
CA ALA A 121 -14.99 -6.28 5.93
C ALA A 121 -14.66 -5.83 4.50
N LEU A 122 -13.91 -6.60 3.72
CA LEU A 122 -13.54 -6.25 2.35
C LEU A 122 -14.47 -6.84 1.30
N LEU A 123 -14.71 -6.07 0.23
CA LEU A 123 -15.21 -6.62 -1.03
C LEU A 123 -14.15 -7.53 -1.68
N PRO A 124 -14.53 -8.53 -2.48
CA PRO A 124 -13.59 -9.25 -3.33
C PRO A 124 -12.80 -8.29 -4.24
N GLY A 125 -11.48 -8.44 -4.28
CA GLY A 125 -10.55 -7.52 -4.95
C GLY A 125 -10.27 -6.22 -4.18
N GLY A 126 -10.86 -6.03 -2.99
CA GLY A 126 -10.57 -4.92 -2.09
C GLY A 126 -9.19 -5.08 -1.43
N CYS A 127 -8.71 -4.00 -0.80
CA CYS A 127 -7.36 -3.93 -0.26
C CYS A 127 -7.31 -3.40 1.18
N VAL A 128 -6.30 -3.87 1.93
CA VAL A 128 -5.80 -3.22 3.14
C VAL A 128 -4.50 -2.52 2.80
N ALA A 129 -4.39 -1.23 3.06
CA ALA A 129 -3.15 -0.47 2.99
C ALA A 129 -2.61 -0.27 4.42
N VAL A 130 -1.48 -0.91 4.73
CA VAL A 130 -0.84 -0.83 6.04
C VAL A 130 0.35 0.12 5.94
N LEU A 131 0.32 1.21 6.70
CA LEU A 131 1.39 2.21 6.74
C LEU A 131 2.32 1.95 7.92
N LEU A 132 3.62 1.90 7.61
CA LEU A 132 4.72 1.65 8.53
C LEU A 132 5.65 2.86 8.49
N GLY A 133 6.11 3.33 9.65
CA GLY A 133 7.37 4.09 9.67
C GLY A 133 8.48 3.18 9.11
N HIS A 134 9.44 3.75 8.37
CA HIS A 134 10.49 2.94 7.75
C HIS A 134 11.31 2.18 8.82
N ASP A 135 11.06 0.87 8.90
CA ASP A 135 11.73 -0.10 9.76
C ASP A 135 11.88 -1.40 8.95
N VAL A 136 13.03 -2.06 9.06
CA VAL A 136 13.40 -3.20 8.21
C VAL A 136 12.75 -4.52 8.64
N THR A 137 12.29 -4.64 9.88
CA THR A 137 11.67 -5.88 10.41
C THR A 137 10.14 -5.87 10.30
N ALA A 138 9.52 -4.72 10.60
CA ALA A 138 8.06 -4.57 10.64
C ALA A 138 7.35 -5.06 9.37
N PRO A 139 7.85 -4.83 8.14
CA PRO A 139 7.17 -5.30 6.93
C PRO A 139 6.98 -6.82 6.85
N VAL A 140 7.94 -7.60 7.35
CA VAL A 140 7.89 -9.06 7.27
C VAL A 140 6.78 -9.62 8.17
N ASP A 141 6.69 -9.13 9.40
CA ASP A 141 5.68 -9.59 10.36
C ASP A 141 4.26 -9.24 9.89
N VAL A 142 4.10 -8.07 9.27
CA VAL A 142 2.83 -7.66 8.65
C VAL A 142 2.42 -8.64 7.55
N ILE A 143 3.35 -9.01 6.66
CA ILE A 143 3.10 -9.93 5.55
C ILE A 143 2.72 -11.31 6.07
N ILE A 144 3.42 -11.83 7.09
CA ILE A 144 3.13 -13.14 7.69
C ILE A 144 1.72 -13.13 8.29
N ALA A 145 1.40 -12.15 9.15
CA ALA A 145 0.10 -12.07 9.80
C ALA A 145 -1.06 -11.92 8.79
N ALA A 146 -0.87 -11.11 7.73
CA ALA A 146 -1.87 -10.94 6.68
C ALA A 146 -2.11 -12.23 5.88
N LYS A 147 -1.03 -12.97 5.55
CA LYS A 147 -1.13 -14.26 4.85
C LYS A 147 -1.82 -15.32 5.70
N GLU A 148 -1.50 -15.40 6.99
CA GLU A 148 -2.18 -16.31 7.93
C GLU A 148 -3.67 -16.00 8.04
N ALA A 149 -4.07 -14.74 7.94
CA ALA A 149 -5.47 -14.32 7.90
C ALA A 149 -6.17 -14.56 6.55
N GLY A 150 -5.43 -14.97 5.51
CA GLY A 150 -5.96 -15.28 4.18
C GLY A 150 -6.00 -14.11 3.19
N LEU A 151 -5.21 -13.05 3.43
CA LEU A 151 -4.98 -11.97 2.46
C LEU A 151 -3.72 -12.23 1.62
N ASN A 152 -3.70 -11.71 0.40
CA ASN A 152 -2.54 -11.83 -0.49
C ASN A 152 -1.73 -10.53 -0.49
N TYR A 153 -0.40 -10.64 -0.48
CA TYR A 153 0.47 -9.49 -0.60
C TYR A 153 0.55 -9.05 -2.07
N LEU A 154 0.04 -7.84 -2.37
CA LEU A 154 -0.13 -7.34 -3.74
C LEU A 154 0.99 -6.40 -4.17
N GLN A 155 1.41 -5.48 -3.30
CA GLN A 155 2.35 -4.42 -3.65
C GLN A 155 3.08 -3.88 -2.43
N HIS A 156 4.37 -3.56 -2.59
CA HIS A 156 5.12 -2.71 -1.68
C HIS A 156 5.18 -1.31 -2.25
N ILE A 157 4.79 -0.29 -1.49
CA ILE A 157 5.00 1.10 -1.86
C ILE A 157 5.99 1.71 -0.87
N VAL A 158 7.05 2.30 -1.40
CA VAL A 158 8.09 2.96 -0.62
C VAL A 158 7.92 4.46 -0.80
N ALA A 159 7.53 5.16 0.27
CA ALA A 159 7.40 6.60 0.27
C ALA A 159 8.73 7.22 0.66
N ALA A 160 9.23 8.09 -0.21
CA ALA A 160 10.44 8.84 0.03
C ALA A 160 10.17 10.32 -0.19
N ASP A 161 10.93 11.17 0.51
CA ASP A 161 10.96 12.59 0.22
C ASP A 161 11.38 12.82 -1.25
N GLN A 162 11.15 14.05 -1.75
CA GLN A 162 11.31 14.44 -3.16
C GLN A 162 12.45 13.73 -3.93
N PRO A 163 12.27 13.48 -5.24
CA PRO A 163 13.20 12.68 -6.04
C PRO A 163 14.65 13.17 -5.89
N PRO A 164 15.62 12.25 -5.92
CA PRO A 164 17.03 12.56 -5.67
C PRO A 164 17.52 13.69 -6.58
N ARG A 165 18.12 14.72 -5.98
CA ARG A 165 18.66 15.86 -6.73
C ARG A 165 19.88 15.41 -7.56
N PRO A 166 20.11 15.91 -8.79
CA PRO A 166 21.16 15.44 -9.71
C PRO A 166 22.63 15.54 -9.27
N ARG A 167 22.94 15.76 -7.99
CA ARG A 167 24.30 15.93 -7.47
C ARG A 167 24.54 15.33 -6.08
N MET A 168 23.51 14.76 -5.44
CA MET A 168 23.64 14.05 -4.16
C MET A 168 23.43 12.56 -4.41
N GLN A 169 24.35 11.74 -3.89
CA GLN A 169 24.32 10.28 -4.01
C GLN A 169 22.97 9.69 -3.58
N THR A 170 22.26 9.10 -4.56
CA THR A 170 21.67 7.75 -4.62
C THR A 170 21.00 7.09 -3.41
N LEU A 171 20.71 7.79 -2.32
CA LEU A 171 19.87 7.26 -1.24
C LEU A 171 18.50 7.94 -1.29
N LEU A 172 17.45 7.16 -1.58
CA LEU A 172 16.08 7.60 -1.37
C LEU A 172 15.89 7.77 0.14
N ASP A 173 15.45 8.96 0.56
CA ASP A 173 15.14 9.22 1.97
C ASP A 173 13.76 8.62 2.28
N ILE A 174 13.76 7.31 2.48
CA ILE A 174 12.55 6.51 2.71
C ILE A 174 12.08 6.76 4.14
N HIS A 175 10.84 7.22 4.27
CA HIS A 175 10.25 7.51 5.58
C HIS A 175 9.03 6.63 5.88
N THR A 176 8.41 6.01 4.88
CA THR A 176 7.20 5.19 5.08
C THR A 176 7.13 4.04 4.10
N ASP A 177 6.89 2.85 4.61
CA ASP A 177 6.51 1.69 3.80
C ASP A 177 4.99 1.54 3.84
N VAL A 178 4.38 1.29 2.68
CA VAL A 178 2.96 0.95 2.59
C VAL A 178 2.82 -0.41 1.94
N LEU A 179 2.31 -1.36 2.71
CA LEU A 179 2.06 -2.71 2.25
C LEU A 179 0.60 -2.84 1.83
N ILE A 180 0.38 -3.25 0.59
CA ILE A 180 -0.96 -3.47 0.04
C ILE A 180 -1.26 -4.96 0.10
N MET A 181 -2.23 -5.32 0.94
CA MET A 181 -2.79 -6.67 1.01
C MET A 181 -4.14 -6.69 0.30
N THR A 182 -4.47 -7.74 -0.43
CA THR A 182 -5.73 -7.85 -1.16
C THR A 182 -6.49 -9.13 -0.82
N LEU A 183 -7.81 -9.00 -0.74
CA LEU A 183 -8.71 -10.13 -0.78
C LEU A 183 -8.91 -10.54 -2.23
N SER A 184 -8.58 -11.79 -2.59
CA SER A 184 -8.78 -12.27 -3.97
C SER A 184 -10.20 -12.01 -4.43
N ALA A 185 -10.36 -11.48 -5.64
CA ALA A 185 -11.63 -11.59 -6.34
C ALA A 185 -11.91 -13.09 -6.48
N ALA A 186 -13.07 -13.57 -6.00
CA ALA A 186 -13.46 -14.96 -6.23
C ALA A 186 -13.29 -15.24 -7.73
N GLY A 187 -12.46 -16.23 -8.06
CA GLY A 187 -12.09 -16.52 -9.44
C GLY A 187 -13.36 -16.61 -10.28
N SER A 188 -13.49 -15.75 -11.28
CA SER A 188 -14.32 -16.06 -12.43
C SER A 188 -13.82 -17.40 -12.96
N GLY A 189 -14.57 -18.46 -12.67
CA GLY A 189 -14.24 -19.81 -13.11
C GLY A 189 -14.01 -19.81 -14.62
N GLY A 190 -12.78 -20.16 -15.01
CA GLY A 190 -12.53 -20.68 -16.35
C GLY A 190 -13.19 -22.05 -16.44
N GLY A 191 -14.37 -22.07 -17.04
CA GLY A 191 -15.19 -23.27 -17.18
C GLY A 191 -14.63 -24.27 -18.19
N ARG A 192 -14.82 -25.54 -17.82
CA ARG A 192 -14.86 -26.78 -18.62
C ARG A 192 -13.58 -27.21 -19.34
#